data_AF-A0A7V1PXI7-F1
#
_entry.id   AF-A0A7V1PXI7-F1
#
_cell.length_a   1.000
_cell.length_b   1.000
_cell.length_c   1.000
_cell.angle_alpha   90.00
_cell.angle_beta   90.00
_cell.angle_gamma   90.00
#
_symmetry.space_group_name_H-M   'P 1'
#
loop_
_entity.id
_entity.type
_entity.pdbx_description
1 polymer ?
#
loop_
_entity_poly.entity_id
_entity_poly.type
_entity_poly.pdbx_seq_one_letter_code
_entity_poly.pdbx_strand_id
1 'polypeptide(L)'
;MKRNILIVFTGGTFSMMIDKETGGAIPRYSGMELLHKIPEAKKLANLTCYDFGKYPGPHMTPKLMLKLSKKIRELIKEKKYAGVVVTHGTDTLEETAYLLDLTIDTDIPIVVIGSMKNSSEPDWDGPRNLTDAIRVCLSSNCRNLGTLVCLNSQINAASEVTKTHTDELDT
;
A
#
# COMPACT_ATOMS: atom_id res chain seq x y z
N MET A 1 21.00 6.44 -11.21
CA MET A 1 19.66 6.72 -11.78
C MET A 1 18.60 6.19 -10.81
N LYS A 2 17.52 6.93 -10.54
CA LYS A 2 16.44 6.44 -9.65
C LYS A 2 15.74 5.25 -10.30
N ARG A 3 15.37 4.23 -9.50
CA ARG A 3 14.58 3.09 -9.95
C ARG A 3 13.09 3.42 -9.94
N ASN A 4 12.32 2.73 -10.77
CA ASN A 4 10.88 2.92 -10.87
C ASN A 4 10.15 2.07 -9.83
N ILE A 5 9.19 2.66 -9.11
CA ILE A 5 8.29 1.97 -8.20
C ILE A 5 6.86 2.21 -8.65
N LEU A 6 6.06 1.15 -8.70
CA LEU A 6 4.63 1.24 -8.94
C LEU A 6 3.92 1.40 -7.58
N ILE A 7 3.07 2.40 -7.44
CA ILE A 7 2.19 2.57 -6.28
C ILE A 7 0.75 2.36 -6.74
N VAL A 8 0.11 1.34 -6.17
CA VAL A 8 -1.27 0.97 -6.44
C VAL A 8 -2.15 1.40 -5.29
N PHE A 9 -3.07 2.31 -5.56
CA PHE A 9 -3.99 2.83 -4.58
C PHE A 9 -5.31 2.06 -4.64
N THR A 10 -5.65 1.34 -3.56
CA THR A 10 -6.93 0.61 -3.47
C THR A 10 -7.98 1.33 -2.65
N GLY A 11 -7.58 2.34 -1.86
CA GLY A 11 -8.44 3.10 -0.97
C GLY A 11 -7.96 3.04 0.48
N GLY A 12 -8.89 2.76 1.39
CA GLY A 12 -8.65 2.74 2.83
C GLY A 12 -8.39 4.11 3.45
N THR A 13 -8.15 4.10 4.76
CA THR A 13 -7.87 5.26 5.61
C THR A 13 -6.76 6.16 5.04
N PHE A 14 -5.78 5.55 4.36
CA PHE A 14 -4.68 6.22 3.67
C PHE A 14 -5.16 7.28 2.66
N SER A 15 -6.30 7.04 2.01
CA SER A 15 -6.90 7.94 1.00
C SER A 15 -8.07 8.79 1.52
N MET A 16 -8.41 8.63 2.80
CA MET A 16 -9.53 9.31 3.44
C MET A 16 -9.11 10.63 4.10
N MET A 17 -10.08 11.52 4.26
CA MET A 17 -9.98 12.70 5.11
C MET A 17 -11.24 12.83 5.97
N ILE A 18 -11.11 13.54 7.08
CA ILE A 18 -12.27 13.90 7.90
C ILE A 18 -13.06 14.99 7.19
N ASP A 19 -14.33 14.69 6.92
CA ASP A 19 -15.30 15.67 6.47
C ASP A 19 -15.66 16.62 7.61
N LYS A 20 -15.54 17.93 7.38
CA LYS A 20 -15.70 18.93 8.44
C LYS A 20 -17.16 19.14 8.86
N GLU A 21 -18.12 18.74 8.03
CA GLU A 21 -19.54 18.90 8.33
C GLU A 21 -20.09 17.71 9.11
N THR A 22 -19.69 16.49 8.71
CA THR A 22 -20.20 15.24 9.29
C THR A 22 -19.28 14.64 10.35
N GLY A 23 -18.00 15.03 10.38
CA GLY A 23 -16.97 14.43 11.23
C GLY A 23 -16.53 13.02 10.79
N GLY A 24 -17.11 12.49 9.70
CA GLY A 24 -16.82 11.15 9.19
C GLY A 24 -15.60 11.12 8.26
N ALA A 25 -14.92 9.97 8.20
CA ALA A 25 -13.86 9.74 7.22
C ALA A 25 -14.46 9.45 5.83
N ILE A 26 -14.14 10.30 4.84
CA ILE A 26 -14.61 10.17 3.46
C ILE A 26 -13.45 9.91 2.47
N PRO A 27 -13.61 9.03 1.46
CA PRO A 27 -12.60 8.85 0.43
C PRO A 27 -12.48 10.12 -0.42
N ARG A 28 -11.30 10.75 -0.43
CA ARG A 28 -11.09 12.05 -1.09
C ARG A 28 -9.99 11.98 -2.12
N TYR A 29 -8.78 11.65 -1.68
CA TYR A 29 -7.58 11.90 -2.47
C TYR A 29 -7.37 10.84 -3.56
N SER A 30 -6.92 11.27 -4.73
CA SER A 30 -6.25 10.42 -5.71
C SER A 30 -4.83 10.08 -5.25
N GLY A 31 -4.25 9.02 -5.80
CA GLY A 31 -2.87 8.64 -5.50
C GLY A 31 -1.85 9.75 -5.73
N MET A 32 -2.04 10.54 -6.80
CA MET A 32 -1.18 11.68 -7.10
C MET A 32 -1.30 12.81 -6.09
N GLU A 33 -2.50 13.10 -5.58
CA GLU A 33 -2.69 14.10 -4.53
C GLU A 33 -2.05 13.68 -3.21
N LEU A 34 -2.13 12.40 -2.84
CA LEU A 34 -1.45 11.86 -1.65
C LEU A 34 0.07 11.98 -1.78
N LEU A 35 0.64 11.69 -2.95
CA LEU A 35 2.07 11.86 -3.18
C LEU A 35 2.54 13.32 -3.12
N HIS A 36 1.67 14.29 -3.32
CA HIS A 36 2.03 15.69 -3.09
C HIS A 36 2.18 16.02 -1.60
N LYS A 37 1.45 15.31 -0.74
CA LYS A 37 1.59 15.42 0.73
C LYS A 37 2.82 14.70 1.28
N ILE A 38 3.46 13.83 0.49
CA ILE A 38 4.62 13.01 0.90
C ILE A 38 5.80 13.27 -0.06
N PRO A 39 6.38 14.48 -0.08
CA PRO A 39 7.46 14.83 -1.00
C PRO A 39 8.72 13.97 -0.82
N GLU A 40 8.93 13.39 0.36
CA GLU A 40 10.03 12.47 0.68
C GLU A 40 10.00 11.22 -0.20
N ALA A 41 8.81 10.69 -0.52
CA ALA A 41 8.67 9.51 -1.37
C ALA A 41 9.26 9.75 -2.78
N LYS A 42 9.04 10.94 -3.36
CA LYS A 42 9.59 11.33 -4.67
C LYS A 42 11.11 11.52 -4.64
N LYS A 43 11.71 11.74 -3.46
CA LYS A 43 13.18 11.81 -3.31
C LYS A 43 13.83 10.42 -3.42
N LEU A 44 13.11 9.35 -3.08
CA LEU A 44 13.64 7.98 -3.05
C LEU A 44 13.62 7.27 -4.41
N ALA A 45 12.55 7.42 -5.19
CA ALA A 45 12.35 6.66 -6.43
C ALA A 45 11.53 7.44 -7.48
N ASN A 46 11.52 6.94 -8.72
CA ASN A 46 10.58 7.40 -9.74
C ASN A 46 9.24 6.69 -9.52
N LEU A 47 8.20 7.43 -9.16
CA LEU A 47 6.93 6.85 -8.75
C LEU A 47 5.95 6.85 -9.93
N THR A 48 5.40 5.69 -10.25
CA THR A 48 4.23 5.55 -11.14
C THR A 48 3.01 5.25 -10.27
N CYS A 49 1.93 5.99 -10.45
CA CYS A 49 0.69 5.74 -9.70
C CYS A 49 -0.32 4.99 -10.57
N TYR A 50 -1.06 4.10 -9.93
CA TYR A 50 -2.26 3.50 -10.49
C TYR A 50 -3.38 3.50 -9.45
N ASP A 51 -4.47 4.22 -9.74
CA ASP A 51 -5.66 4.23 -8.90
C ASP A 51 -6.55 3.02 -9.27
N PHE A 52 -6.52 1.97 -8.45
CA PHE A 52 -7.38 0.80 -8.62
C PHE A 52 -8.81 1.07 -8.15
N GLY A 53 -8.95 1.90 -7.12
CA GLY A 53 -10.23 2.33 -6.58
C GLY A 53 -10.10 3.06 -5.26
N LYS A 54 -11.25 3.37 -4.66
CA LYS A 54 -11.36 4.04 -3.34
C LYS A 54 -12.22 3.19 -2.41
N TYR A 55 -11.84 1.93 -2.24
CA TYR A 55 -12.59 0.97 -1.43
C TYR A 55 -12.24 1.14 0.06
N PRO A 56 -13.24 1.21 0.97
CA PRO A 56 -13.01 0.92 2.37
C PRO A 56 -12.43 -0.49 2.54
N GLY A 57 -11.59 -0.70 3.56
CA GLY A 57 -10.96 -2.02 3.83
C GLY A 57 -11.98 -3.16 3.84
N PRO A 58 -13.08 -3.08 4.62
CA PRO A 58 -14.09 -4.13 4.70
C PRO A 58 -14.81 -4.43 3.38
N HIS A 59 -14.70 -3.53 2.38
CA HIS A 59 -15.34 -3.70 1.07
C HIS A 59 -14.41 -4.36 0.04
N MET A 60 -13.17 -4.67 0.40
CA MET A 60 -12.25 -5.41 -0.47
C MET A 60 -12.65 -6.89 -0.51
N THR A 61 -13.58 -7.24 -1.41
CA THR A 61 -14.01 -8.64 -1.59
C THR A 61 -12.92 -9.49 -2.27
N PRO A 62 -12.93 -10.83 -2.12
CA PRO A 62 -12.02 -11.73 -2.85
C PRO A 62 -12.04 -11.52 -4.37
N LYS A 63 -13.21 -11.18 -4.94
CA LYS A 63 -13.36 -10.85 -6.36
C LYS A 63 -12.58 -9.58 -6.74
N LEU A 64 -12.55 -8.57 -5.87
CA LEU A 64 -11.77 -7.36 -6.07
C LEU A 64 -10.27 -7.63 -5.86
N MET A 65 -9.90 -8.43 -4.87
CA MET A 65 -8.50 -8.85 -4.65
C MET A 65 -7.93 -9.58 -5.87
N LEU A 66 -8.68 -10.50 -6.47
CA LEU A 66 -8.26 -11.19 -7.72
C LEU A 66 -8.14 -10.23 -8.91
N LYS A 67 -9.02 -9.24 -9.02
CA LYS A 67 -8.91 -8.19 -10.04
C LYS A 67 -7.68 -7.31 -9.81
N LEU A 68 -7.37 -6.97 -8.55
CA LEU A 68 -6.17 -6.25 -8.17
C LEU A 68 -4.92 -7.03 -8.55
N SER A 69 -4.86 -8.32 -8.20
CA SER A 69 -3.76 -9.22 -8.58
C SER A 69 -3.56 -9.26 -10.09
N LYS A 70 -4.63 -9.47 -10.87
CA LYS A 70 -4.56 -9.45 -12.33
C LYS A 70 -4.02 -8.12 -12.86
N LYS A 71 -4.49 -6.99 -12.32
CA LYS A 71 -4.06 -5.66 -12.75
C LYS A 71 -2.59 -5.39 -12.42
N ILE A 72 -2.11 -5.76 -11.23
CA ILE A 72 -0.69 -5.63 -10.86
C ILE A 72 0.16 -6.43 -11.85
N ARG A 73 -0.20 -7.68 -12.14
CA ARG A 73 0.51 -8.54 -13.11
C ARG A 73 0.56 -7.94 -14.52
N GLU A 74 -0.49 -7.27 -14.96
CA GLU A 74 -0.50 -6.55 -16.25
C GLU A 74 0.51 -5.40 -16.23
N LEU A 75 0.45 -4.54 -15.20
CA LEU A 75 1.31 -3.37 -15.09
C LEU A 75 2.80 -3.71 -15.00
N ILE A 76 3.17 -4.72 -14.19
CA ILE A 76 4.57 -5.12 -14.05
C ILE A 76 5.14 -5.82 -15.30
N LYS A 77 4.29 -6.28 -16.22
CA LYS A 77 4.71 -6.80 -17.54
C LYS A 77 4.95 -5.68 -18.55
N GLU A 78 4.18 -4.60 -18.46
CA GLU A 78 4.28 -3.46 -19.38
C GLU A 78 5.56 -2.62 -19.14
N LYS A 79 6.01 -2.54 -17.88
CA LYS A 79 7.14 -1.69 -17.49
C LYS A 79 8.00 -2.36 -16.44
N LYS A 80 9.31 -2.07 -16.48
CA LYS A 80 10.26 -2.54 -15.48
C LYS A 80 10.17 -1.71 -14.20
N TYR A 81 9.70 -2.33 -13.13
CA TYR A 81 9.70 -1.79 -11.76
C TYR A 81 10.74 -2.49 -10.90
N ALA A 82 11.19 -1.81 -9.84
CA ALA A 82 12.03 -2.41 -8.81
C ALA A 82 11.19 -3.04 -7.68
N GLY A 83 9.92 -2.65 -7.56
CA GLY A 83 8.95 -3.19 -6.63
C GLY A 83 7.59 -2.49 -6.79
N VAL A 84 6.59 -3.05 -6.12
CA VAL A 84 5.22 -2.54 -6.10
C VAL A 84 4.85 -2.21 -4.66
N VAL A 85 4.26 -1.05 -4.43
CA VAL A 85 3.63 -0.69 -3.16
C VAL A 85 2.12 -0.69 -3.36
N VAL A 86 1.37 -1.37 -2.50
CA VAL A 86 -0.10 -1.40 -2.52
C VAL A 86 -0.61 -0.72 -1.26
N THR A 87 -1.30 0.42 -1.39
CA THR A 87 -1.94 1.05 -0.22
C THR A 87 -3.31 0.43 -0.01
N HIS A 88 -3.63 0.03 1.21
CA HIS A 88 -4.84 -0.71 1.55
C HIS A 88 -5.49 -0.22 2.85
N GLY A 89 -6.79 -0.48 3.03
CA GLY A 89 -7.43 -0.37 4.35
C GLY A 89 -6.98 -1.51 5.27
N THR A 90 -6.72 -1.22 6.54
CA THR A 90 -6.08 -2.18 7.45
C THR A 90 -6.96 -3.38 7.80
N ASP A 91 -8.29 -3.25 7.72
CA ASP A 91 -9.24 -4.29 8.16
C ASP A 91 -9.18 -5.61 7.38
N THR A 92 -8.77 -5.57 6.11
CA THR A 92 -8.66 -6.77 5.24
C THR A 92 -7.30 -6.80 4.51
N LEU A 93 -6.32 -6.11 5.08
CA LEU A 93 -5.00 -5.97 4.50
C LEU A 93 -4.29 -7.33 4.43
N GLU A 94 -4.33 -8.10 5.52
CA GLU A 94 -3.71 -9.43 5.62
C GLU A 94 -4.26 -10.39 4.56
N GLU A 95 -5.58 -10.44 4.38
CA GLU A 95 -6.23 -11.28 3.36
C GLU A 95 -5.78 -10.90 1.94
N THR A 96 -5.72 -9.59 1.67
CA THR A 96 -5.28 -9.09 0.37
C THR A 96 -3.80 -9.40 0.15
N ALA A 97 -2.95 -9.17 1.14
CA ALA A 97 -1.52 -9.45 1.07
C ALA A 97 -1.27 -10.95 0.79
N TYR A 98 -1.95 -11.82 1.52
CA TYR A 98 -1.85 -13.27 1.34
C TYR A 98 -2.31 -13.70 -0.06
N LEU A 99 -3.42 -13.15 -0.56
CA LEU A 99 -3.89 -13.45 -1.92
C LEU A 99 -2.91 -12.97 -2.99
N LEU A 100 -2.30 -11.79 -2.84
CA LEU A 100 -1.28 -11.31 -3.77
C LEU A 100 -0.06 -12.24 -3.78
N ASP A 101 0.37 -12.71 -2.60
CA ASP A 101 1.47 -13.66 -2.45
C ASP A 101 1.21 -14.96 -3.22
N LEU A 102 0.01 -15.51 -3.11
CA LEU A 102 -0.38 -16.74 -3.78
C LEU A 102 -0.56 -16.60 -5.30
N THR A 103 -0.82 -15.40 -5.81
CA THR A 103 -1.29 -15.20 -7.19
C THR A 103 -0.33 -14.44 -8.10
N ILE A 104 0.72 -13.85 -7.54
CA ILE A 104 1.71 -13.07 -8.29
C ILE A 104 3.10 -13.70 -8.12
N ASP A 105 3.50 -14.46 -9.13
CA ASP A 105 4.86 -14.97 -9.26
C ASP A 105 5.78 -13.89 -9.86
N THR A 106 6.63 -13.29 -9.02
CA THR A 106 7.57 -12.25 -9.42
C THR A 106 8.79 -12.18 -8.49
N ASP A 107 9.92 -11.70 -9.03
CA ASP A 107 11.18 -11.53 -8.33
C ASP A 107 11.29 -10.19 -7.59
N ILE A 108 10.47 -9.20 -7.95
CA ILE A 108 10.43 -7.90 -7.28
C ILE A 108 9.49 -7.94 -6.07
N PRO A 109 9.84 -7.30 -4.96
CA PRO A 109 8.96 -7.24 -3.78
C PRO A 109 7.65 -6.52 -4.09
N ILE A 110 6.56 -7.08 -3.57
CA ILE A 110 5.26 -6.42 -3.45
C ILE A 110 5.07 -6.09 -1.97
N VAL A 111 4.89 -4.82 -1.65
CA VAL A 111 4.76 -4.35 -0.26
C VAL A 111 3.38 -3.76 -0.05
N VAL A 112 2.55 -4.41 0.75
CA VAL A 112 1.24 -3.90 1.15
C VAL A 112 1.41 -3.03 2.39
N ILE A 113 0.84 -1.83 2.35
CA ILE A 113 0.86 -0.87 3.45
C ILE A 113 -0.55 -0.39 3.75
N GLY A 114 -0.76 0.06 4.97
CA GLY A 114 -1.96 0.74 5.42
C GLY A 114 -1.62 2.00 6.19
N SER A 115 -2.65 2.60 6.79
CA SER A 115 -2.52 3.65 7.79
C SER A 115 -3.61 3.44 8.83
N MET A 116 -3.27 3.53 10.11
CA MET A 116 -4.29 3.57 11.17
C MET A 116 -4.88 4.98 11.32
N LYS A 117 -4.06 6.01 11.11
CA LYS A 117 -4.50 7.41 11.12
C LYS A 117 -4.82 7.88 9.71
N ASN A 118 -5.83 8.73 9.58
CA ASN A 118 -6.20 9.31 8.29
C ASN A 118 -5.27 10.47 7.89
N SER A 119 -5.25 10.78 6.60
CA SER A 119 -4.32 11.76 6.01
C SER A 119 -4.56 13.23 6.40
N SER A 120 -5.59 13.51 7.21
CA SER A 120 -5.84 14.81 7.83
C SER A 120 -5.44 14.89 9.30
N GLU A 121 -5.07 13.77 9.93
CA GLU A 121 -4.63 13.75 11.32
C GLU A 121 -3.17 14.25 11.47
N PRO A 122 -2.85 14.93 12.58
CA PRO A 122 -1.47 15.19 12.95
C PRO A 122 -0.69 13.89 13.11
N ASP A 123 0.54 13.86 12.59
CA ASP A 123 1.44 12.71 12.71
C ASP A 123 0.79 11.38 12.28
N TRP A 124 0.07 11.43 11.14
CA TRP A 124 -0.47 10.23 10.51
C TRP A 124 0.67 9.35 9.96
N ASP A 125 0.49 8.04 10.02
CA ASP A 125 1.57 7.05 9.85
C ASP A 125 1.90 6.72 8.38
N GLY A 126 1.00 7.04 7.45
CA GLY A 126 1.17 6.70 6.03
C GLY A 126 2.40 7.27 5.31
N PRO A 127 2.92 8.48 5.59
CA PRO A 127 4.17 8.96 5.02
C PRO A 127 5.36 8.07 5.40
N ARG A 128 5.42 7.64 6.66
CA ARG A 128 6.46 6.73 7.15
C ARG A 128 6.30 5.36 6.51
N ASN A 129 5.11 4.76 6.57
CA ASN A 129 4.82 3.46 5.97
C ASN A 129 5.14 3.44 4.46
N LEU A 130 4.80 4.50 3.73
CA LEU A 130 5.11 4.62 2.30
C LEU A 130 6.61 4.73 2.03
N THR A 131 7.33 5.56 2.78
CA THR A 131 8.78 5.71 2.58
C THR A 131 9.55 4.44 2.94
N ASP A 132 9.10 3.72 3.97
CA ASP A 132 9.68 2.42 4.35
C ASP A 132 9.38 1.34 3.31
N ALA A 133 8.14 1.25 2.81
CA ALA A 133 7.81 0.33 1.72
C ALA A 133 8.63 0.61 0.44
N ILE A 134 8.86 1.87 0.10
CA ILE A 134 9.75 2.22 -1.01
C ILE A 134 11.18 1.74 -0.73
N ARG A 135 11.71 1.88 0.49
CA ARG A 135 13.04 1.36 0.86
C ARG A 135 13.11 -0.16 0.75
N VAL A 136 12.06 -0.87 1.20
CA VAL A 136 11.92 -2.33 1.03
C VAL A 136 11.95 -2.69 -0.45
N CYS A 137 11.19 -1.99 -1.30
CA CYS A 137 11.20 -2.22 -2.73
C CYS A 137 12.57 -1.95 -3.40
N LEU A 138 13.37 -1.08 -2.79
CA LEU A 138 14.71 -0.78 -3.27
C LEU A 138 15.78 -1.75 -2.72
N SER A 139 15.49 -2.53 -1.67
CA SER A 139 16.45 -3.48 -1.12
C SER A 139 16.65 -4.69 -2.03
N SER A 140 17.92 -5.04 -2.32
CA SER A 140 18.23 -6.31 -3.03
C SER A 140 17.88 -7.53 -2.19
N ASN A 141 17.93 -7.41 -0.86
CA ASN A 141 17.66 -8.50 0.07
C ASN A 141 16.17 -8.84 0.15
N CYS A 142 15.29 -7.98 -0.37
CA CYS A 142 13.85 -8.19 -0.39
C CYS A 142 13.34 -8.79 -1.71
N ARG A 143 14.24 -9.15 -2.63
CA ARG A 143 13.88 -9.85 -3.87
C ARG A 143 13.57 -11.31 -3.59
N ASN A 144 12.63 -11.88 -4.34
CA ASN A 144 12.13 -13.26 -4.17
C ASN A 144 11.59 -13.58 -2.76
N LEU A 145 11.15 -12.58 -2.00
CA LEU A 145 10.48 -12.78 -0.70
C LEU A 145 8.95 -12.78 -0.82
N GLY A 146 8.41 -12.76 -2.04
CA GLY A 146 6.97 -12.69 -2.28
C GLY A 146 6.37 -11.33 -1.88
N THR A 147 5.16 -11.40 -1.33
CA THR A 147 4.44 -10.24 -0.80
C THR A 147 4.78 -10.03 0.68
N LEU A 148 5.08 -8.78 1.02
CA LEU A 148 5.43 -8.32 2.35
C LEU A 148 4.38 -7.32 2.84
N VAL A 149 4.21 -7.23 4.16
CA VAL A 149 3.48 -6.13 4.80
C VAL A 149 4.47 -5.25 5.53
N CYS A 150 4.36 -3.94 5.32
CA CYS A 150 5.23 -2.97 6.00
C CYS A 150 4.40 -1.90 6.72
N LEU A 151 4.37 -1.99 8.04
CA LEU A 151 3.68 -1.08 8.95
C LEU A 151 4.60 -0.80 10.13
N ASN A 152 4.62 0.45 10.61
CA ASN A 152 5.41 0.87 11.77
C ASN A 152 6.91 0.50 11.69
N SER A 153 7.50 0.56 10.49
CA SER A 153 8.88 0.11 10.20
C SER A 153 9.18 -1.38 10.49
N GLN A 154 8.15 -2.21 10.67
CA GLN A 154 8.27 -3.65 10.67
C GLN A 154 8.01 -4.20 9.26
N ILE A 155 8.65 -5.33 8.93
CA ILE A 155 8.48 -6.02 7.65
C ILE A 155 8.06 -7.45 7.97
N ASN A 156 6.83 -7.81 7.60
CA ASN A 156 6.25 -9.11 7.88
C ASN A 156 5.97 -9.87 6.58
N ALA A 157 6.08 -11.20 6.64
CA ALA A 157 5.63 -12.07 5.55
C ALA A 157 4.09 -12.01 5.45
N ALA A 158 3.55 -11.94 4.23
CA ALA A 158 2.11 -11.89 4.02
C ALA A 158 1.36 -13.12 4.59
N SER A 159 2.03 -14.27 4.68
CA SER A 159 1.46 -15.51 5.22
C SER A 159 1.32 -15.55 6.74
N GLU A 160 1.98 -14.64 7.47
CA GLU A 160 2.09 -14.70 8.94
C GLU A 160 1.55 -13.45 9.64
N VAL A 161 1.26 -12.38 8.89
CA VAL A 161 0.77 -11.12 9.44
C VAL A 161 -0.74 -11.18 9.69
N THR A 162 -1.17 -10.64 10.83
CA THR A 162 -2.58 -10.44 11.16
C THR A 162 -2.71 -9.19 12.02
N LYS A 163 -3.80 -8.43 11.86
CA LYS A 163 -4.11 -7.24 12.65
C LYS A 163 -4.59 -7.65 14.05
N THR A 164 -3.74 -7.53 15.07
CA THR A 164 -4.06 -7.81 16.47
C THR A 164 -4.79 -6.69 17.24
N HIS A 165 -4.77 -5.44 16.77
CA HIS A 165 -5.38 -4.27 17.46
C HIS A 165 -6.23 -3.40 16.54
N THR A 166 -7.25 -2.74 17.09
CA THR A 166 -8.15 -1.85 16.34
C THR A 166 -7.54 -0.49 16.03
N ASP A 167 -6.78 0.08 16.98
CA ASP A 167 -6.34 1.48 16.96
C ASP A 167 -4.83 1.66 17.18
N GLU A 168 -4.10 0.62 17.58
CA GLU A 168 -2.65 0.69 17.81
C GLU A 168 -1.88 0.66 16.48
N LEU A 169 -0.73 1.36 16.46
CA LEU A 169 0.15 1.39 15.30
C LEU A 169 0.98 0.10 15.15
N ASP A 170 1.28 -0.57 16.27
CA ASP A 170 1.79 -1.94 16.29
C ASP A 170 0.59 -2.89 16.34
N THR A 171 0.46 -3.71 15.31
CA THR A 171 -0.65 -4.65 15.18
C THR A 171 -0.30 -5.78 14.24
#